data_AF-A0A2V6ZNK9-F1
#
_entry.id   AF-A0A2V6ZNK9-F1
#
_cell.length_a   1.000
_cell.length_b   1.000
_cell.length_c   1.000
_cell.angle_alpha   90.00
_cell.angle_beta   90.00
_cell.angle_gamma   90.00
#
_symmetry.space_group_name_H-M   'P 1'
#
loop_
_entity.id
_entity.type
_entity.pdbx_description
1 polymer ?
#
loop_
_entity_poly.entity_id
_entity_poly.type
_entity_poly.pdbx_seq_one_letter_code
_entity_poly.pdbx_strand_id
1 'polypeptide(L)'
;MSATPLALLALAVALGGCSEGGLSPAAERGRQTYLANCVACHNTDPSQPGPVGPPLKGSSRELLEAKVISGTYPPGYTPKRPTKVMVPIPAVAPEIASLAEYLR
;
A
#
# COMPACT_ATOMS: atom_id res chain seq x y z
N MET A 1 23.85 -36.63 45.58
CA MET A 1 24.65 -35.84 44.61
C MET A 1 24.02 -36.10 43.25
N SER A 2 22.89 -35.43 42.98
CA SER A 2 22.79 -34.24 42.12
C SER A 2 22.74 -34.67 40.64
N ALA A 3 21.53 -34.78 40.08
CA ALA A 3 20.91 -33.79 39.17
C ALA A 3 21.22 -34.19 37.71
N THR A 4 20.32 -34.30 36.74
CA THR A 4 18.95 -33.81 36.55
C THR A 4 18.42 -34.51 35.29
N PRO A 5 17.13 -34.88 35.20
CA PRO A 5 16.54 -35.44 34.00
C PRO A 5 16.12 -34.32 33.02
N LEU A 6 15.77 -34.72 31.80
CA LEU A 6 14.91 -33.96 30.87
C LEU A 6 15.44 -32.62 30.33
N ALA A 7 15.92 -32.64 29.09
CA ALA A 7 15.69 -31.54 28.14
C ALA A 7 15.82 -32.04 26.69
N LEU A 8 15.05 -33.09 26.37
CA LEU A 8 14.67 -33.40 24.99
C LEU A 8 13.39 -32.62 24.68
N LEU A 9 13.33 -32.08 23.46
CA LEU A 9 12.20 -31.42 22.80
C LEU A 9 11.80 -30.02 23.31
N ALA A 10 12.23 -29.02 22.56
CA ALA A 10 11.40 -27.84 22.28
C ALA A 10 11.63 -27.39 20.82
N LEU A 11 11.23 -28.24 19.88
CA LEU A 11 10.91 -27.82 18.51
C LEU A 11 9.39 -27.88 18.38
N ALA A 12 8.71 -26.73 18.41
CA ALA A 12 7.44 -26.53 17.71
C ALA A 12 6.92 -25.09 17.86
N VAL A 13 6.92 -24.39 16.71
CA VAL A 13 5.82 -23.53 16.25
C VAL A 13 5.38 -22.38 17.16
N ALA A 14 5.96 -21.20 16.90
CA ALA A 14 5.30 -19.92 17.12
C ALA A 14 5.17 -19.17 15.78
N LEU A 15 4.57 -19.82 14.77
CA LEU A 15 4.03 -19.17 13.57
C LEU A 15 2.51 -19.00 13.74
N GLY A 16 2.11 -18.42 14.89
CA GLY A 16 0.74 -18.02 15.16
C GLY A 16 0.57 -16.54 14.87
N GLY A 17 0.68 -16.15 13.59
CA GLY A 17 0.26 -14.83 13.15
C GLY A 17 -1.25 -14.75 13.28
N CYS A 18 -1.75 -13.97 14.25
CA CYS A 18 -3.16 -13.66 14.38
C CYS A 18 -3.67 -13.00 13.08
N SER A 19 -4.31 -13.77 12.21
CA SER A 19 -5.07 -13.24 11.08
C SER A 19 -6.54 -13.22 11.46
N GLU A 20 -6.99 -12.12 12.05
CA GLU A 20 -8.39 -11.70 11.96
C GLU A 20 -8.41 -10.16 11.82
N GLY A 21 -8.64 -9.68 10.58
CA GLY A 21 -8.97 -8.28 10.28
C GLY A 21 -7.85 -7.35 9.74
N GLY A 22 -6.62 -7.85 9.55
CA GLY A 22 -5.48 -7.04 9.08
C GLY A 22 -5.28 -6.99 7.56
N LEU A 23 -4.50 -6.03 7.08
CA LEU A 23 -4.03 -5.97 5.68
C LEU A 23 -3.12 -7.17 5.37
N SER A 24 -3.12 -7.62 4.10
CA SER A 24 -2.10 -8.58 3.62
C SER A 24 -0.70 -7.95 3.70
N PRO A 25 0.39 -8.73 3.74
CA PRO A 25 1.74 -8.17 3.75
C PRO A 25 2.03 -7.23 2.58
N ALA A 26 1.46 -7.51 1.40
CA ALA A 26 1.58 -6.64 0.23
C ALA A 26 0.78 -5.34 0.39
N ALA A 27 -0.45 -5.43 0.91
CA ALA A 27 -1.25 -4.25 1.20
C ALA A 27 -0.65 -3.40 2.33
N GLU A 28 0.00 -4.00 3.34
CA GLU A 28 0.70 -3.23 4.37
C GLU A 28 1.91 -2.50 3.78
N ARG A 29 2.69 -3.15 2.90
CA ARG A 29 3.76 -2.45 2.17
C ARG A 29 3.20 -1.28 1.35
N GLY A 30 2.09 -1.51 0.64
CA GLY A 30 1.39 -0.46 -0.11
C GLY A 30 0.92 0.70 0.77
N ARG A 31 0.44 0.41 1.98
CA ARG A 31 0.07 1.41 2.98
C ARG A 31 1.27 2.26 3.38
N GLN A 32 2.43 1.66 3.63
CA GLN A 32 3.65 2.42 3.95
C GLN A 32 4.05 3.35 2.79
N THR A 33 4.03 2.86 1.55
CA THR A 33 4.27 3.69 0.36
C THR A 33 3.26 4.83 0.25
N TYR A 34 1.98 4.57 0.51
CA TYR A 34 0.91 5.57 0.47
C TYR A 34 1.15 6.69 1.50
N LEU A 35 1.43 6.32 2.74
CA LEU A 35 1.68 7.27 3.83
C LEU A 35 2.95 8.11 3.57
N ALA A 36 3.98 7.52 2.97
CA ALA A 36 5.22 8.25 2.69
C ALA A 36 5.11 9.22 1.51
N ASN A 37 4.28 8.91 0.50
CA ASN A 37 4.34 9.62 -0.79
C ASN A 37 3.04 10.32 -1.21
N CYS A 38 1.88 9.93 -0.68
CA CYS A 38 0.58 10.34 -1.24
C CYS A 38 -0.18 11.33 -0.34
N VAL A 39 -0.04 11.23 0.98
CA VAL A 39 -0.88 11.96 1.95
C VAL A 39 -0.58 13.46 2.06
N ALA A 40 0.47 13.95 1.42
CA ALA A 40 0.73 15.40 1.32
C ALA A 40 -0.37 16.12 0.51
N CYS A 41 -1.03 15.42 -0.42
CA CYS A 41 -2.08 15.97 -1.27
C CYS A 41 -3.39 15.20 -1.16
N HIS A 42 -3.31 13.89 -0.97
CA HIS A 42 -4.45 13.00 -0.79
C HIS A 42 -4.77 12.83 0.70
N ASN A 43 -5.93 12.28 1.01
CA ASN A 43 -6.33 12.05 2.39
C ASN A 43 -5.62 10.83 2.98
N THR A 44 -5.35 10.79 4.29
CA THR A 44 -4.83 9.58 4.96
C THR A 44 -5.77 8.38 4.77
N ASP A 45 -7.08 8.61 4.78
CA ASP A 45 -8.07 7.63 4.32
C ASP A 45 -8.21 7.73 2.80
N PRO A 46 -7.76 6.72 2.01
CA PRO A 46 -7.79 6.79 0.56
C PRO A 46 -9.20 6.82 -0.04
N SER A 47 -10.25 6.52 0.75
CA SER A 47 -11.64 6.62 0.30
C SER A 47 -12.18 8.05 0.31
N GLN A 48 -11.49 8.97 1.00
CA GLN A 48 -11.91 10.35 1.19
C GLN A 48 -11.13 11.33 0.30
N PRO A 49 -11.71 12.48 -0.07
CA PRO A 49 -10.98 13.52 -0.77
C PRO A 49 -9.91 14.13 0.14
N GLY A 50 -8.73 14.40 -0.43
CA GLY A 50 -7.69 15.21 0.21
C GLY A 50 -7.90 16.70 -0.09
N PRO A 51 -7.07 17.58 0.53
CA PRO A 51 -7.12 19.02 0.28
C PRO A 51 -6.83 19.37 -1.18
N VAL A 52 -6.02 18.57 -1.88
CA VAL A 52 -5.64 18.80 -3.29
C VAL A 52 -6.05 17.61 -4.17
N GLY A 53 -5.72 16.39 -3.74
CA GLY A 53 -5.93 15.16 -4.48
C GLY A 53 -7.36 14.62 -4.37
N PRO A 54 -7.86 13.88 -5.39
CA PRO A 54 -9.11 13.13 -5.27
C PRO A 54 -8.95 11.87 -4.38
N PRO A 55 -10.06 11.19 -4.03
CA PRO A 55 -10.01 9.85 -3.46
C PRO A 55 -9.29 8.85 -4.37
N LEU A 56 -8.51 7.95 -3.77
CA LEU A 56 -7.66 6.98 -4.46
C LEU A 56 -8.08 5.52 -4.27
N LYS A 57 -9.02 5.22 -3.36
CA LYS A 57 -9.61 3.88 -3.22
C LYS A 57 -10.18 3.40 -4.56
N GLY A 58 -9.95 2.13 -4.88
CA GLY A 58 -10.32 1.47 -6.13
C GLY A 58 -9.43 1.81 -7.33
N SER A 59 -8.31 2.52 -7.16
CA SER A 59 -7.41 2.83 -8.29
C SER A 59 -6.78 1.55 -8.84
N SER A 60 -6.91 1.34 -10.16
CA SER A 60 -6.29 0.19 -10.83
C SER A 60 -4.77 0.33 -10.90
N ARG A 61 -4.07 -0.80 -11.03
CA ARG A 61 -2.61 -0.82 -11.25
C ARG A 61 -2.22 0.04 -12.45
N GLU A 62 -2.94 -0.11 -13.57
CA GLU A 62 -2.68 0.63 -14.80
C GLU A 62 -2.83 2.15 -14.61
N LEU A 63 -3.86 2.59 -13.87
CA LEU A 63 -4.03 4.00 -13.54
C LEU A 63 -2.87 4.51 -12.68
N LEU A 64 -2.43 3.73 -11.70
CA LEU A 64 -1.32 4.09 -10.82
C LEU A 64 0.01 4.17 -11.61
N GLU A 65 0.28 3.23 -12.50
CA GLU A 65 1.47 3.27 -13.37
C GLU A 65 1.49 4.53 -14.23
N ALA A 66 0.42 4.76 -14.99
CA ALA A 66 0.32 5.92 -15.87
C ALA A 66 0.43 7.24 -15.09
N LYS A 67 -0.30 7.35 -13.97
CA LYS A 67 -0.39 8.61 -13.24
C LYS A 67 0.81 8.88 -12.35
N VAL A 68 1.26 7.89 -11.58
CA VAL A 68 2.34 8.05 -10.60
C VAL A 68 3.70 8.05 -11.30
N ILE A 69 3.94 7.18 -12.28
CA ILE A 69 5.26 7.10 -12.93
C ILE A 69 5.38 8.11 -14.07
N SER A 70 4.35 8.22 -14.91
CA SER A 70 4.42 9.00 -16.15
C SER A 70 3.66 10.33 -16.10
N GLY A 71 2.86 10.59 -15.05
CA GLY A 71 2.05 11.80 -14.95
C GLY A 71 0.85 11.86 -15.90
N THR A 72 0.56 10.77 -16.63
CA THR A 72 -0.48 10.66 -17.65
C THR A 72 -1.70 9.89 -17.14
N TYR A 73 -2.61 9.52 -18.04
CA TYR A 73 -3.76 8.69 -17.73
C TYR A 73 -3.89 7.58 -18.79
N PRO A 74 -4.45 6.41 -18.44
CA PRO A 74 -4.78 5.36 -19.41
C PRO A 74 -5.80 5.87 -20.45
N PRO A 75 -5.83 5.28 -21.67
CA PRO A 75 -6.81 5.63 -22.68
C PRO A 75 -8.26 5.53 -22.15
N GLY A 76 -9.08 6.54 -22.44
CA GLY A 76 -10.48 6.59 -22.01
C GLY A 76 -10.71 6.96 -20.53
N TYR A 77 -9.66 7.14 -19.74
CA TYR A 77 -9.80 7.56 -18.35
C TYR A 77 -10.09 9.06 -18.23
N THR A 78 -11.16 9.40 -17.49
CA THR A 78 -11.51 10.80 -17.19
C THR A 78 -10.99 11.20 -15.81
N PRO A 79 -10.12 12.23 -15.70
CA PRO A 79 -9.59 12.69 -14.42
C PRO A 79 -10.69 13.15 -13.45
N LYS A 80 -10.57 12.76 -12.18
CA LYS A 80 -11.51 13.16 -11.11
C LYS A 80 -11.43 14.65 -10.74
N ARG A 81 -10.36 15.33 -11.13
CA ARG A 81 -10.16 16.78 -10.93
C ARG A 81 -9.56 17.40 -12.19
N PRO A 82 -9.87 18.68 -12.49
CA PRO A 82 -9.36 19.37 -13.68
C PRO A 82 -7.90 19.86 -13.54
N THR A 83 -7.29 19.71 -12.36
CA THR A 83 -5.95 20.24 -12.09
C THR A 83 -4.84 19.30 -12.59
N LYS A 84 -3.67 19.87 -12.90
CA LYS A 84 -2.45 19.14 -13.31
C LYS A 84 -1.33 19.20 -12.26
N VAL A 85 -1.70 19.42 -10.99
CA VAL A 85 -0.75 19.70 -9.90
C VAL A 85 0.09 18.48 -9.48
N MET A 86 -0.49 17.27 -9.55
CA MET A 86 0.23 16.05 -9.19
C MET A 86 1.39 15.79 -10.16
N VAL A 87 2.61 15.95 -9.65
CA VAL A 87 3.86 15.63 -10.36
C VAL A 87 4.12 14.11 -10.36
N PRO A 88 4.83 13.58 -11.37
CA PRO A 88 5.27 12.19 -11.36
C PRO A 88 6.21 11.89 -10.19
N ILE A 89 6.14 10.67 -9.68
CA ILE A 89 6.99 10.12 -8.61
C ILE A 89 7.60 8.77 -9.09
N PRO A 90 8.53 8.77 -10.06
CA PRO A 90 9.04 7.53 -10.67
C PRO A 90 9.70 6.57 -9.68
N ALA A 91 10.21 7.07 -8.55
CA ALA A 91 10.80 6.27 -7.48
C ALA A 91 9.80 5.27 -6.85
N VAL A 92 8.49 5.50 -6.98
CA VAL A 92 7.44 4.59 -6.48
C VAL A 92 7.22 3.39 -7.42
N ALA A 93 7.83 3.35 -8.61
CA ALA A 93 7.63 2.28 -9.59
C ALA A 93 7.74 0.85 -9.03
N PRO A 94 8.73 0.50 -8.17
CA PRO A 94 8.84 -0.84 -7.59
C PRO A 94 7.66 -1.22 -6.68
N GLU A 95 6.94 -0.22 -6.14
CA GLU A 95 5.89 -0.40 -5.14
C GLU A 95 4.47 -0.34 -5.70
N ILE A 96 4.31 -0.10 -7.00
CA ILE A 96 3.01 0.03 -7.64
C ILE A 96 2.09 -1.16 -7.38
N ALA A 97 2.63 -2.39 -7.43
CA ALA A 97 1.84 -3.59 -7.19
C ALA A 97 1.28 -3.58 -5.75
N SER A 98 2.14 -3.37 -4.76
CA SER A 98 1.77 -3.25 -3.34
C SER A 98 0.79 -2.10 -3.10
N LEU A 99 1.02 -0.94 -3.73
CA LEU A 99 0.14 0.22 -3.64
C LEU A 99 -1.25 -0.08 -4.19
N ALA A 100 -1.33 -0.79 -5.32
CA ALA A 100 -2.60 -1.24 -5.89
C ALA A 100 -3.33 -2.20 -4.94
N GLU A 101 -2.63 -3.13 -4.28
CA GLU A 101 -3.19 -4.03 -3.24
C GLU A 101 -3.82 -3.25 -2.08
N TYR A 102 -3.14 -2.22 -1.58
CA TYR A 102 -3.64 -1.38 -0.50
C TYR A 102 -4.90 -0.59 -0.89
N LEU A 103 -4.91 -0.09 -2.13
CA LEU A 103 -5.98 0.77 -2.62
C LEU A 103 -7.22 0.01 -3.10
N ARG A 104 -7.22 -1.33 -3.17
CA ARG A 104 -8.38 -2.13 -3.65
C ARG A 104 -9.66 -1.88 -2.86
#